data_AF-A0A4Q4TJ94-F1
#
_entry.id   AF-A0A4Q4TJ94-F1
#
_cell.length_a   1.000
_cell.length_b   1.000
_cell.length_c   1.000
_cell.angle_alpha   90.00
_cell.angle_beta   90.00
_cell.angle_gamma   90.00
#
_symmetry.space_group_name_H-M   'P 1'
#
loop_
_entity.id
_entity.type
_entity.pdbx_description
1 polymer ?
#
loop_
_entity_poly.entity_id
_entity_poly.type
_entity_poly.pdbx_seq_one_letter_code
_entity_poly.pdbx_strand_id
1 'polypeptide(L)'
;MDDNDAQANKRVDQDASDAATTPDDATAGAAPSGTTRDAATALATARPIFRFQMPPKIPADFRPCTPVDKMFRPSTPVAPKSPKPTHFTTRIGERFDHLQTPSPDPSRYTRIGNNIQKVNAQPKRKSTSRIPSSPKVKTGALWSKSKEDLLKTLGELKAELSQLRIQKVTSSGTKLNRIHDLRKSIARVLTVVNLKQRSQLRLFYKNKKYLPLDLRPKQTRAIRRRLSPEEKSKVLEKTKKRQTHFPQRKYAVKAA
;
A
#
# COMPACT_ATOMS: atom_id res chain seq x y z
N MET A 1 26.68 6.26 39.26
CA MET A 1 26.35 7.44 38.43
C MET A 1 24.94 7.18 37.96
N ASP A 2 23.99 7.17 38.89
CA ASP A 2 22.68 6.54 38.67
C ASP A 2 21.64 7.19 39.60
N ASP A 3 21.20 8.42 39.32
CA ASP A 3 20.15 9.10 40.11
C ASP A 3 19.35 10.13 39.28
N ASN A 4 18.94 9.81 38.05
CA ASN A 4 18.21 10.79 37.20
C ASN A 4 16.89 10.29 36.57
N ASP A 5 16.28 9.24 37.11
CA ASP A 5 15.00 8.72 36.59
C ASP A 5 13.82 8.87 37.58
N ALA A 6 14.05 9.40 38.79
CA ALA A 6 13.01 9.53 39.82
C ALA A 6 12.19 10.84 39.74
N GLN A 7 12.54 11.80 38.87
CA GLN A 7 11.87 13.11 38.82
C GLN A 7 10.82 13.27 37.70
N ALA A 8 10.59 12.25 36.87
CA ALA A 8 9.63 12.34 35.76
C ALA A 8 8.16 12.09 36.19
N ASN A 9 7.92 11.36 37.27
CA ASN A 9 6.57 10.96 37.70
C ASN A 9 5.93 11.87 38.75
N LYS A 10 6.50 13.06 39.00
CA LYS A 10 5.95 14.03 39.96
C LYS A 10 5.40 15.30 39.32
N ARG A 11 5.25 15.32 37.98
CA ARG A 11 4.77 16.47 37.19
C ARG A 11 3.42 16.25 36.50
N VAL A 12 2.73 15.14 36.76
CA VAL A 12 1.43 14.84 36.13
C VAL A 12 0.24 15.20 37.04
N ASP A 13 0.47 15.43 38.33
CA ASP A 13 -0.61 15.68 39.30
C ASP A 13 -0.80 17.16 39.69
N GLN A 14 -0.23 18.10 38.91
CA GLN A 14 -0.29 19.54 39.20
C GLN A 14 -1.09 20.40 38.21
N ASP A 15 -1.64 19.80 37.15
CA ASP A 15 -2.52 20.50 36.20
C ASP A 15 -4.03 20.29 36.51
N ALA A 16 -4.38 19.78 37.70
CA ALA A 16 -5.75 19.44 38.08
C ALA A 16 -6.40 20.37 39.13
N SER A 17 -5.75 21.48 39.52
CA SER A 17 -6.26 22.37 40.58
C SER A 17 -6.55 23.82 40.21
N ASP A 18 -6.39 24.23 38.95
CA ASP A 18 -6.69 25.61 38.51
C ASP A 18 -7.96 25.67 37.65
N ALA A 19 -9.09 25.28 38.24
CA ALA A 19 -10.42 25.64 37.72
C ALA A 19 -10.81 26.99 38.34
N ALA A 20 -10.58 28.05 37.58
CA ALA A 20 -10.96 29.41 37.93
C ALA A 20 -12.48 29.56 38.09
N THR A 21 -12.87 29.95 39.30
CA THR A 21 -14.12 30.60 39.68
C THR A 21 -14.53 31.66 38.65
N THR A 22 -15.71 31.51 38.04
CA THR A 22 -16.36 32.61 37.32
C THR A 22 -17.56 33.08 38.15
N PRO A 23 -17.64 34.36 38.51
CA PRO A 23 -18.61 34.89 39.47
C PRO A 23 -19.98 35.18 38.84
N ASP A 24 -21.01 34.98 39.66
CA ASP A 24 -22.32 35.58 39.56
C ASP A 24 -22.20 37.12 39.61
N ASP A 25 -22.70 37.82 38.59
CA ASP A 25 -23.34 39.13 38.80
C ASP A 25 -24.17 39.54 37.56
N ALA A 26 -25.48 39.61 37.75
CA ALA A 26 -26.43 40.14 36.78
C ALA A 26 -27.26 41.22 37.46
N THR A 27 -27.15 42.48 37.01
CA THR A 27 -28.07 43.55 37.39
C THR A 27 -28.26 44.58 36.26
N ALA A 28 -29.55 44.80 35.96
CA ALA A 28 -30.24 45.98 35.40
C ALA A 28 -30.15 46.34 33.91
N GLY A 29 -31.32 46.34 33.25
CA GLY A 29 -31.54 46.99 31.95
C GLY A 29 -32.90 46.76 31.25
N ALA A 30 -34.02 47.06 31.92
CA ALA A 30 -35.33 47.55 31.40
C ALA A 30 -36.08 46.88 30.20
N ALA A 31 -37.16 46.13 30.54
CA ALA A 31 -38.61 46.27 30.14
C ALA A 31 -39.10 46.14 28.65
N PRO A 32 -40.42 45.91 28.38
CA PRO A 32 -41.44 45.06 29.05
C PRO A 32 -42.40 44.28 28.07
N SER A 33 -43.39 43.57 28.65
CA SER A 33 -44.60 42.92 28.06
C SER A 33 -44.49 41.41 27.84
N GLY A 34 -45.39 40.52 28.30
CA GLY A 34 -46.61 40.66 29.09
C GLY A 34 -47.24 39.26 29.28
N THR A 35 -48.07 39.14 30.32
CA THR A 35 -49.20 38.20 30.46
C THR A 35 -48.91 36.74 30.90
N THR A 36 -49.00 36.54 32.21
CA THR A 36 -49.75 35.52 32.96
C THR A 36 -50.26 34.26 32.24
N ARG A 37 -49.98 33.06 32.80
CA ARG A 37 -50.95 32.21 33.52
C ARG A 37 -50.42 30.77 33.73
N ASP A 38 -50.71 30.28 34.92
CA ASP A 38 -50.54 28.92 35.41
C ASP A 38 -51.25 27.86 34.55
N ALA A 39 -50.73 26.63 34.53
CA ALA A 39 -51.51 25.41 34.79
C ALA A 39 -50.61 24.16 34.80
N ALA A 40 -50.68 23.42 35.90
CA ALA A 40 -50.21 22.06 36.02
C ALA A 40 -51.02 21.11 35.13
N THR A 41 -50.36 20.11 34.52
CA THR A 41 -50.96 18.80 34.18
C THR A 41 -49.84 17.78 33.95
N ALA A 42 -49.75 16.79 34.83
CA ALA A 42 -49.00 15.56 34.62
C ALA A 42 -49.72 14.70 33.56
N LEU A 43 -48.99 13.94 32.72
CA LEU A 43 -49.46 12.65 32.18
C LEU A 43 -48.34 11.89 31.43
N ALA A 44 -47.99 10.74 32.02
CA ALA A 44 -47.82 9.43 31.40
C ALA A 44 -47.00 9.24 30.10
N THR A 45 -45.99 8.40 30.28
CA THR A 45 -45.29 7.51 29.33
C THR A 45 -46.10 7.01 28.13
N ALA A 46 -45.55 7.16 26.92
CA ALA A 46 -45.86 6.32 25.76
C ALA A 46 -44.62 6.17 24.85
N ARG A 47 -44.06 4.96 24.77
CA ARG A 47 -43.02 4.59 23.80
C ARG A 47 -43.69 4.24 22.46
N PRO A 48 -43.22 4.76 21.31
CA PRO A 48 -43.82 4.42 20.02
C PRO A 48 -43.43 3.01 19.58
N ILE A 49 -44.44 2.19 19.29
CA ILE A 49 -44.32 0.91 18.60
C ILE A 49 -44.09 1.21 17.11
N PHE A 50 -42.86 1.00 16.63
CA PHE A 50 -42.56 1.03 15.19
C PHE A 50 -43.20 -0.19 14.51
N ARG A 51 -44.35 0.03 13.87
CA ARG A 51 -45.03 -0.96 13.03
C ARG A 51 -44.29 -1.05 11.69
N PHE A 52 -43.52 -2.12 11.49
CA PHE A 52 -42.79 -2.39 10.25
C PHE A 52 -43.80 -2.75 9.14
N GLN A 53 -44.13 -1.79 8.28
CA GLN A 53 -44.98 -2.00 7.10
C GLN A 53 -44.16 -2.79 6.06
N MET A 54 -44.56 -4.03 5.77
CA MET A 54 -43.97 -4.81 4.68
C MET A 54 -44.29 -4.15 3.32
N PRO A 55 -43.33 -4.09 2.38
CA PRO A 55 -43.59 -3.59 1.03
C PRO A 55 -44.46 -4.58 0.22
N PRO A 56 -45.27 -4.08 -0.73
CA PRO A 56 -46.15 -4.93 -1.53
C PRO A 56 -45.36 -5.87 -2.47
N LYS A 57 -45.86 -7.10 -2.62
CA LYS A 57 -45.36 -8.11 -3.58
C LYS A 57 -45.53 -7.59 -5.01
N ILE A 58 -44.43 -7.56 -5.76
CA ILE A 58 -44.41 -7.30 -7.21
C ILE A 58 -44.91 -8.58 -7.93
N PRO A 59 -45.82 -8.48 -8.93
CA PRO A 59 -46.28 -9.63 -9.71
C PRO A 59 -45.17 -10.24 -10.57
N ALA A 60 -45.23 -11.56 -10.77
CA ALA A 60 -44.14 -12.41 -11.24
C ALA A 60 -43.86 -12.39 -12.76
N ASP A 61 -44.28 -11.35 -13.49
CA ASP A 61 -44.39 -11.42 -14.96
C ASP A 61 -43.50 -10.44 -15.75
N PHE A 62 -42.48 -9.85 -15.12
CA PHE A 62 -41.43 -9.09 -15.85
C PHE A 62 -40.07 -9.75 -15.69
N ARG A 63 -39.82 -10.82 -16.45
CA ARG A 63 -38.47 -11.31 -16.74
C ARG A 63 -37.97 -10.66 -18.03
N PRO A 64 -36.90 -9.85 -18.02
CA PRO A 64 -36.23 -9.50 -19.27
C PRO A 64 -35.58 -10.74 -19.88
N CYS A 65 -35.85 -10.94 -21.18
CA CYS A 65 -35.33 -12.03 -22.00
C CYS A 65 -33.80 -12.19 -21.85
N THR A 66 -33.36 -13.34 -21.36
CA THR A 66 -31.94 -13.75 -21.45
C THR A 66 -31.67 -14.27 -22.86
N PRO A 67 -30.58 -13.86 -23.53
CA PRO A 67 -30.19 -14.45 -24.80
C PRO A 67 -29.88 -15.94 -24.66
N VAL A 68 -30.58 -16.70 -25.50
CA VAL A 68 -30.48 -18.12 -25.80
C VAL A 68 -29.03 -18.61 -25.93
N ASP A 69 -28.77 -19.74 -25.28
CA ASP A 69 -27.84 -20.82 -25.61
C ASP A 69 -26.62 -20.49 -26.48
N LYS A 70 -25.51 -20.14 -25.83
CA LYS A 70 -24.19 -20.51 -26.36
C LYS A 70 -23.82 -21.87 -25.80
N MET A 71 -23.99 -22.86 -26.66
CA MET A 71 -23.58 -24.25 -26.47
C MET A 71 -22.27 -24.35 -25.68
N PHE A 72 -22.36 -24.99 -24.53
CA PHE A 72 -21.22 -25.51 -23.79
C PHE A 72 -20.55 -26.59 -24.63
N ARG A 73 -19.52 -26.21 -25.40
CA ARG A 73 -18.58 -27.16 -26.01
C ARG A 73 -17.69 -27.70 -24.87
N PRO A 74 -17.73 -28.99 -24.52
CA PRO A 74 -16.77 -29.53 -23.59
C PRO A 74 -15.37 -29.47 -24.25
N SER A 75 -14.46 -28.71 -23.63
CA SER A 75 -13.04 -28.77 -23.97
C SER A 75 -12.55 -30.19 -23.67
N THR A 76 -12.08 -30.89 -24.70
CA THR A 76 -11.32 -32.14 -24.56
C THR A 76 -10.20 -31.93 -23.52
N PRO A 77 -10.02 -32.83 -22.54
CA PRO A 77 -8.92 -32.71 -21.59
C PRO A 77 -7.61 -32.93 -22.33
N VAL A 78 -6.85 -31.86 -22.55
CA VAL A 78 -5.45 -31.95 -22.97
C VAL A 78 -4.67 -32.50 -21.77
N ALA A 79 -4.18 -33.73 -21.90
CA ALA A 79 -3.33 -34.37 -20.89
C ALA A 79 -2.11 -33.49 -20.58
N PRO A 80 -1.74 -33.29 -19.30
CA PRO A 80 -0.51 -32.58 -18.96
C PRO A 80 0.68 -33.38 -19.49
N LYS A 81 1.47 -32.77 -20.38
CA LYS A 81 2.75 -33.35 -20.81
C LYS A 81 3.62 -33.57 -19.57
N SER A 82 3.90 -34.84 -19.28
CA SER A 82 4.89 -35.26 -18.29
C SER A 82 6.24 -34.62 -18.62
N PRO A 83 6.94 -33.99 -17.65
CA PRO A 83 8.31 -33.55 -17.86
C PRO A 83 9.19 -34.79 -18.09
N LYS A 84 9.98 -34.77 -19.17
CA LYS A 84 10.94 -35.84 -19.47
C LYS A 84 11.95 -35.97 -18.31
N PRO A 85 12.33 -37.19 -17.91
CA PRO A 85 13.38 -37.38 -16.91
C PRO A 85 14.70 -36.85 -17.48
N THR A 86 15.24 -35.79 -16.89
CA THR A 86 16.63 -35.41 -17.09
C THR A 86 17.49 -36.43 -16.37
N HIS A 87 18.21 -37.26 -17.12
CA HIS A 87 19.21 -38.17 -16.58
C HIS A 87 20.32 -37.32 -15.95
N PHE A 88 20.23 -37.11 -14.64
CA PHE A 88 21.29 -36.48 -13.86
C PHE A 88 22.39 -37.52 -13.71
N THR A 89 23.30 -37.58 -14.67
CA THR A 89 24.51 -38.39 -14.57
C THR A 89 25.36 -37.82 -13.44
N THR A 90 25.32 -38.45 -12.27
CA THR A 90 26.36 -38.25 -11.27
C THR A 90 27.64 -38.90 -11.79
N ARG A 91 28.44 -38.14 -12.55
CA ARG A 91 29.85 -38.46 -12.77
C ARG A 91 30.57 -38.10 -11.47
N ILE A 92 30.61 -39.07 -10.58
CA ILE A 92 31.43 -39.03 -9.37
C ILE A 92 32.90 -39.07 -9.82
N GLY A 93 33.62 -38.02 -9.47
CA GLY A 93 35.08 -37.99 -9.46
C GLY A 93 35.71 -37.39 -10.70
N GLU A 94 35.84 -36.07 -10.76
CA GLU A 94 37.08 -35.42 -11.18
C GLU A 94 37.29 -34.13 -10.38
N ARG A 95 38.30 -34.23 -9.51
CA ARG A 95 39.23 -33.23 -8.98
C ARG A 95 38.92 -31.75 -9.21
N PHE A 96 38.81 -31.04 -8.08
CA PHE A 96 39.20 -29.63 -7.95
C PHE A 96 40.58 -29.42 -8.58
N ASP A 97 40.69 -28.44 -9.46
CA ASP A 97 41.76 -27.43 -9.51
C ASP A 97 41.37 -26.37 -10.55
N HIS A 98 41.99 -25.19 -10.48
CA HIS A 98 41.89 -23.99 -11.33
C HIS A 98 40.63 -23.08 -11.20
N LEU A 99 40.69 -22.16 -10.23
CA LEU A 99 39.98 -20.88 -10.32
C LEU A 99 40.57 -20.07 -11.49
N GLN A 100 39.89 -20.07 -12.64
CA GLN A 100 40.19 -19.15 -13.73
C GLN A 100 39.82 -17.73 -13.28
N THR A 101 40.83 -16.93 -12.98
CA THR A 101 40.68 -15.47 -12.93
C THR A 101 40.25 -14.99 -14.32
N PRO A 102 39.29 -14.06 -14.45
CA PRO A 102 38.98 -13.49 -15.76
C PRO A 102 40.20 -12.69 -16.25
N SER A 103 40.74 -13.10 -17.40
CA SER A 103 41.78 -12.37 -18.13
C SER A 103 41.36 -10.91 -18.34
N PRO A 104 42.23 -9.91 -18.06
CA PRO A 104 41.92 -8.52 -18.37
C PRO A 104 41.81 -8.33 -19.88
N ASP A 105 40.73 -7.70 -20.31
CA ASP A 105 40.49 -7.26 -21.68
C ASP A 105 41.64 -6.33 -22.15
N PRO A 106 42.44 -6.66 -23.18
CA PRO A 106 43.63 -5.90 -23.58
C PRO A 106 43.32 -4.53 -24.21
N SER A 107 42.04 -4.22 -24.45
CA SER A 107 41.57 -2.96 -25.03
C SER A 107 41.62 -1.76 -24.05
N ARG A 108 41.98 -1.97 -22.78
CA ARG A 108 41.91 -0.91 -21.75
C ARG A 108 43.25 -0.27 -21.34
N TYR A 109 44.39 -0.73 -21.87
CA TYR A 109 45.70 -0.18 -21.51
C TYR A 109 46.62 -0.07 -22.73
N THR A 110 46.86 1.15 -23.21
CA THR A 110 48.00 1.44 -24.09
C THR A 110 49.25 1.62 -23.24
N ARG A 111 50.22 0.73 -23.39
CA ARG A 111 51.54 0.80 -22.74
C ARG A 111 52.40 1.85 -23.46
N ILE A 112 52.72 2.95 -22.79
CA ILE A 112 53.82 3.86 -23.17
C ILE A 112 54.73 3.98 -21.95
N GLY A 113 55.85 3.24 -21.95
CA GLY A 113 56.88 3.30 -20.90
C GLY A 113 56.42 2.87 -19.48
N ASN A 114 57.27 3.20 -18.49
CA ASN A 114 57.14 2.77 -17.08
C ASN A 114 56.32 3.71 -16.18
N ASN A 115 55.49 4.59 -16.75
CA ASN A 115 54.63 5.49 -15.97
C ASN A 115 53.15 5.19 -16.22
N ILE A 116 52.46 4.62 -15.23
CA ILE A 116 51.03 4.33 -15.30
C ILE A 116 50.27 5.61 -14.93
N GLN A 117 50.01 6.47 -15.91
CA GLN A 117 48.97 7.49 -15.75
C GLN A 117 47.61 6.90 -16.14
N LYS A 118 46.66 6.91 -15.20
CA LYS A 118 45.25 6.64 -15.50
C LYS A 118 44.75 7.71 -16.47
N VAL A 119 44.66 7.38 -17.77
CA VAL A 119 43.86 8.18 -18.68
C VAL A 119 42.41 8.07 -18.21
N ASN A 120 41.88 9.17 -17.64
CA ASN A 120 40.46 9.29 -17.34
C ASN A 120 39.71 9.07 -18.66
N ALA A 121 39.06 7.91 -18.78
CA ALA A 121 38.11 7.66 -19.85
C ALA A 121 37.09 8.80 -19.78
N GLN A 122 37.14 9.69 -20.76
CA GLN A 122 36.20 10.80 -20.87
C GLN A 122 34.78 10.22 -20.73
N PRO A 123 33.99 10.65 -19.73
CA PRO A 123 32.66 10.11 -19.56
C PRO A 123 31.91 10.39 -20.85
N LYS A 124 31.46 9.32 -21.54
CA LYS A 124 30.63 9.42 -22.76
C LYS A 124 29.54 10.44 -22.47
N ARG A 125 29.68 11.65 -23.05
CA ARG A 125 28.75 12.75 -22.86
C ARG A 125 27.40 12.22 -23.34
N LYS A 126 26.47 12.03 -22.41
CA LYS A 126 25.07 11.74 -22.73
C LYS A 126 24.66 12.80 -23.75
N SER A 127 24.29 12.40 -24.95
CA SER A 127 23.83 13.32 -26.00
C SER A 127 22.64 14.11 -25.47
N THR A 128 22.88 15.34 -25.01
CA THR A 128 21.87 16.27 -24.49
C THR A 128 21.23 17.09 -25.60
N SER A 129 21.13 16.57 -26.82
CA SER A 129 20.38 17.21 -27.91
C SER A 129 18.90 16.85 -27.91
N ARG A 130 18.32 16.52 -26.74
CA ARG A 130 16.87 16.43 -26.61
C ARG A 130 16.34 17.81 -26.27
N ILE A 131 15.94 18.54 -27.31
CA ILE A 131 15.17 19.79 -27.21
C ILE A 131 14.09 19.57 -26.14
N PRO A 132 14.05 20.36 -25.05
CA PRO A 132 13.10 20.14 -23.97
C PRO A 132 11.73 20.60 -24.44
N SER A 133 10.98 19.70 -25.08
CA SER A 133 9.52 19.79 -25.05
C SER A 133 9.11 19.78 -23.57
N SER A 134 8.46 20.85 -23.11
CA SER A 134 7.78 21.06 -21.81
C SER A 134 8.08 20.10 -20.65
N PRO A 135 8.36 20.61 -19.43
CA PRO A 135 8.82 19.79 -18.31
C PRO A 135 7.83 18.68 -17.98
N LYS A 136 8.27 17.43 -18.16
CA LYS A 136 7.53 16.23 -17.80
C LYS A 136 7.26 16.24 -16.28
N VAL A 137 6.01 16.00 -15.89
CA VAL A 137 5.63 15.90 -14.47
C VAL A 137 6.45 14.80 -13.80
N LYS A 138 7.33 15.19 -12.86
CA LYS A 138 8.17 14.28 -12.09
C LYS A 138 7.40 13.74 -10.89
N THR A 139 7.43 12.43 -10.68
CA THR A 139 6.70 11.78 -9.58
C THR A 139 7.13 12.27 -8.20
N GLY A 140 8.43 12.53 -7.99
CA GLY A 140 8.94 13.04 -6.71
C GLY A 140 8.31 14.36 -6.29
N ALA A 141 8.05 15.26 -7.24
CA ALA A 141 7.40 16.55 -6.98
C ALA A 141 5.90 16.45 -6.67
N LEU A 142 5.26 15.31 -6.95
CA LEU A 142 3.83 15.10 -6.69
C LEU A 142 3.56 14.65 -5.25
N TRP A 143 4.51 14.00 -4.60
CA TRP A 143 4.34 13.48 -3.23
C TRP A 143 4.16 14.60 -2.19
N SER A 144 4.84 15.72 -2.37
CA SER A 144 4.76 16.88 -1.48
C SER A 144 3.45 17.68 -1.61
N LYS A 145 2.64 17.41 -2.64
CA LYS A 145 1.40 18.15 -2.90
C LYS A 145 0.20 17.59 -2.12
N SER A 146 -0.79 18.43 -1.86
CA SER A 146 -2.05 18.01 -1.25
C SER A 146 -2.88 17.15 -2.23
N LYS A 147 -3.84 16.38 -1.71
CA LYS A 147 -4.72 15.56 -2.58
C LYS A 147 -5.56 16.45 -3.50
N GLU A 148 -6.00 17.60 -3.01
CA GLU A 148 -6.83 18.54 -3.76
C GLU A 148 -6.07 19.16 -4.92
N ASP A 149 -4.81 19.55 -4.71
CA ASP A 149 -3.95 20.08 -5.77
C ASP A 149 -3.65 19.04 -6.85
N LEU A 150 -3.51 17.77 -6.46
CA LEU A 150 -3.36 16.66 -7.40
C LEU A 150 -4.61 16.45 -8.25
N LEU A 151 -5.81 16.68 -7.70
CA LEU A 151 -7.06 16.59 -8.46
C LEU A 151 -7.25 17.77 -9.42
N LYS A 152 -6.86 18.99 -9.00
CA LYS A 152 -6.87 20.18 -9.87
C LYS A 152 -5.93 19.98 -11.07
N THR A 153 -4.67 19.63 -10.81
CA THR A 153 -3.68 19.35 -11.88
C THR A 153 -4.12 18.20 -12.79
N LEU A 154 -4.81 17.19 -12.25
CA LEU A 154 -5.38 16.11 -13.05
C LEU A 154 -6.50 16.58 -13.97
N GLY A 155 -7.34 17.53 -13.53
CA GLY A 155 -8.37 18.17 -14.35
C GLY A 155 -7.76 18.93 -15.54
N GLU A 156 -6.75 19.75 -15.26
CA GLU A 156 -6.01 20.51 -16.28
C GLU A 156 -5.37 19.60 -17.34
N LEU A 157 -4.65 18.56 -16.90
CA LEU A 157 -4.00 17.60 -17.81
C LEU A 157 -5.01 16.84 -18.68
N LYS A 158 -6.21 16.55 -18.17
CA LYS A 158 -7.28 15.90 -18.94
C LYS A 158 -7.87 16.85 -19.99
N ALA A 159 -8.08 18.12 -19.64
CA ALA A 159 -8.57 19.13 -20.57
C ALA A 159 -7.58 19.35 -21.72
N GLU A 160 -6.29 19.52 -21.41
CA GLU A 160 -5.22 19.65 -22.42
C GLU A 160 -5.16 18.42 -23.34
N LEU A 161 -5.25 17.21 -22.77
CA LEU A 161 -5.29 15.97 -23.55
C LEU A 161 -6.50 15.90 -24.47
N SER A 162 -7.68 16.34 -24.02
CA SER A 162 -8.90 16.37 -24.84
C SER A 162 -8.74 17.31 -26.03
N GLN A 163 -8.25 18.53 -25.79
CA GLN A 163 -7.97 19.52 -26.83
C GLN A 163 -6.98 18.96 -27.86
N LEU A 164 -5.89 18.33 -27.42
CA LEU A 164 -4.91 17.73 -28.34
C LEU A 164 -5.45 16.54 -29.13
N ARG A 165 -6.45 15.82 -28.62
CA ARG A 165 -7.13 14.74 -29.37
C ARG A 165 -8.01 15.31 -30.48
N ILE A 166 -8.72 16.41 -30.23
CA ILE A 166 -9.50 17.10 -31.26
C ILE A 166 -8.55 17.68 -32.33
N GLN A 167 -7.48 18.36 -31.89
CA GLN A 167 -6.46 18.91 -32.78
C GLN A 167 -5.81 17.86 -33.67
N LYS A 168 -5.60 16.64 -33.14
CA LYS A 168 -5.08 15.50 -33.91
C LYS A 168 -5.98 15.13 -35.10
N VAL A 169 -7.29 15.28 -34.96
CA VAL A 169 -8.25 14.93 -36.02
C VAL A 169 -8.30 16.02 -37.09
N THR A 170 -8.27 17.29 -36.68
CA THR A 170 -8.36 18.44 -37.61
C THR A 170 -7.03 18.80 -38.27
N SER A 171 -5.88 18.58 -37.62
CA SER A 171 -4.57 18.98 -38.14
C SER A 171 -3.44 18.04 -37.71
N SER A 172 -2.69 17.52 -38.68
CA SER A 172 -1.54 16.62 -38.45
C SER A 172 -0.24 17.40 -38.15
N GLY A 173 -0.27 18.28 -37.13
CA GLY A 173 0.90 19.09 -36.73
C GLY A 173 1.90 18.38 -35.80
N THR A 174 3.10 18.92 -35.64
CA THR A 174 4.19 18.40 -34.76
C THR A 174 3.87 18.38 -33.25
N LYS A 175 2.74 18.97 -32.84
CA LYS A 175 2.23 19.02 -31.45
C LYS A 175 1.71 17.67 -30.92
N LEU A 176 1.67 16.62 -31.74
CA LEU A 176 1.19 15.27 -31.38
C LEU A 176 2.09 14.52 -30.39
N ASN A 177 3.40 14.84 -30.35
CA ASN A 177 4.35 14.17 -29.46
C ASN A 177 4.02 14.38 -27.98
N ARG A 178 3.25 15.43 -27.65
CA ARG A 178 2.81 15.76 -26.29
C ARG A 178 1.71 14.85 -25.76
N ILE A 179 0.91 14.22 -26.64
CA ILE A 179 -0.17 13.30 -26.24
C ILE A 179 0.37 12.13 -25.40
N HIS A 180 1.52 11.58 -25.78
CA HIS A 180 2.16 10.48 -25.05
C HIS A 180 2.61 10.90 -23.65
N ASP A 181 3.26 12.05 -23.55
CA ASP A 181 3.77 12.55 -22.28
C ASP A 181 2.65 12.99 -21.32
N LEU A 182 1.53 13.52 -21.84
CA LEU A 182 0.35 13.83 -21.03
C LEU A 182 -0.33 12.57 -20.49
N ARG A 183 -0.50 11.52 -21.31
CA ARG A 183 -1.03 10.23 -20.84
C ARG A 183 -0.21 9.67 -19.68
N LYS A 184 1.13 9.72 -19.82
CA LYS A 184 2.05 9.32 -18.74
C LYS A 184 1.93 10.21 -17.51
N SER A 185 1.75 11.51 -17.69
CA SER A 185 1.64 12.46 -16.57
C SER A 185 0.33 12.25 -15.79
N ILE A 186 -0.80 12.04 -16.48
CA ILE A 186 -2.08 11.67 -15.85
C ILE A 186 -1.95 10.36 -15.07
N ALA A 187 -1.31 9.34 -15.65
CA ALA A 187 -1.09 8.06 -14.98
C ALA A 187 -0.24 8.22 -13.70
N ARG A 188 0.82 9.06 -13.73
CA ARG A 188 1.63 9.35 -12.53
C ARG A 188 0.81 10.01 -11.43
N VAL A 189 0.00 11.02 -11.75
CA VAL A 189 -0.85 11.72 -10.77
C VAL A 189 -1.87 10.77 -10.15
N LEU A 190 -2.60 9.98 -10.95
CA LEU A 190 -3.54 8.98 -10.46
C LEU A 190 -2.86 7.94 -9.56
N THR A 191 -1.65 7.51 -9.91
CA THR A 191 -0.88 6.57 -9.09
C THR A 191 -0.59 7.15 -7.71
N VAL A 192 -0.10 8.39 -7.63
CA VAL A 192 0.22 9.05 -6.35
C VAL A 192 -1.04 9.26 -5.50
N VAL A 193 -2.16 9.67 -6.11
CA VAL A 193 -3.45 9.82 -5.40
C VAL A 193 -3.88 8.50 -4.78
N ASN A 194 -3.85 7.41 -5.56
CA ASN A 194 -4.23 6.08 -5.08
C ASN A 194 -3.30 5.57 -3.97
N LEU A 195 -1.99 5.81 -4.09
CA LEU A 195 -1.01 5.44 -3.06
C LEU A 195 -1.26 6.20 -1.75
N LYS A 196 -1.52 7.52 -1.82
CA LYS A 196 -1.79 8.36 -0.64
C LYS A 196 -3.11 7.97 0.05
N GLN A 197 -4.14 7.65 -0.73
CA GLN A 197 -5.39 7.09 -0.18
C GLN A 197 -5.15 5.75 0.51
N ARG A 198 -4.41 4.85 -0.13
CA ARG A 198 -4.13 3.51 0.41
C ARG A 198 -3.23 3.56 1.65
N SER A 199 -2.27 4.48 1.71
CA SER A 199 -1.45 4.69 2.92
C SER A 199 -2.29 5.21 4.07
N GLN A 200 -3.20 6.16 3.83
CA GLN A 200 -4.09 6.67 4.88
C GLN A 200 -5.03 5.57 5.40
N LEU A 201 -5.59 4.74 4.52
CA LEU A 201 -6.41 3.60 4.93
C LEU A 201 -5.62 2.58 5.76
N ARG A 202 -4.35 2.33 5.40
CA ARG A 202 -3.49 1.45 6.20
C ARG A 202 -3.26 1.97 7.62
N LEU A 203 -3.13 3.28 7.81
CA LEU A 203 -3.02 3.88 9.14
C LEU A 203 -4.31 3.66 9.94
N PHE A 204 -5.47 3.92 9.33
CA PHE A 204 -6.77 3.73 9.97
C PHE A 204 -7.05 2.27 10.39
N TYR A 205 -6.54 1.29 9.63
CA TYR A 205 -6.72 -0.14 9.91
C TYR A 205 -5.55 -0.80 10.66
N LYS A 206 -4.49 -0.07 11.05
CA LYS A 206 -3.21 -0.63 11.55
C LYS A 206 -3.37 -1.58 12.75
N ASN A 207 -4.36 -1.34 13.62
CA ASN A 207 -4.56 -2.12 14.85
C ASN A 207 -5.91 -2.87 14.87
N LYS A 208 -6.62 -2.89 13.74
CA LYS A 208 -7.92 -3.56 13.64
C LYS A 208 -7.71 -5.02 13.26
N LYS A 209 -8.39 -5.93 13.97
CA LYS A 209 -8.29 -7.38 13.73
C LYS A 209 -8.56 -7.78 12.28
N TYR A 210 -9.54 -7.15 11.64
CA TYR A 210 -9.95 -7.47 10.28
C TYR A 210 -9.60 -6.37 9.29
N LEU A 211 -8.80 -6.74 8.29
CA LEU A 211 -8.48 -5.89 7.14
C LEU A 211 -9.44 -6.17 5.98
N PRO A 212 -9.82 -5.13 5.21
CA PRO A 212 -10.54 -5.30 3.95
C PRO A 212 -9.67 -6.08 2.95
N LEU A 213 -10.32 -6.77 2.01
CA LEU A 213 -9.65 -7.67 1.05
C LEU A 213 -8.50 -7.00 0.30
N ASP A 214 -8.66 -5.73 -0.09
CA ASP A 214 -7.65 -4.99 -0.84
C ASP A 214 -6.37 -4.74 -0.06
N LEU A 215 -6.45 -4.60 1.27
CA LEU A 215 -5.30 -4.33 2.13
C LEU A 215 -4.61 -5.60 2.61
N ARG A 216 -5.22 -6.79 2.41
CA ARG A 216 -4.62 -8.06 2.79
C ARG A 216 -3.35 -8.34 1.98
N PRO A 217 -2.34 -8.99 2.57
CA PRO A 217 -1.16 -9.40 1.82
C PRO A 217 -1.55 -10.38 0.69
N LYS A 218 -0.97 -10.17 -0.49
CA LYS A 218 -1.18 -11.05 -1.64
C LYS A 218 -0.29 -12.29 -1.49
N GLN A 219 -0.86 -13.35 -0.92
CA GLN A 219 -0.23 -14.65 -0.73
C GLN A 219 -1.11 -15.74 -1.36
N THR A 220 -0.55 -16.94 -1.57
CA THR A 220 -1.33 -18.08 -2.04
C THR A 220 -2.33 -18.55 -0.97
N ARG A 221 -3.43 -19.18 -1.41
CA ARG A 221 -4.45 -19.72 -0.50
C ARG A 221 -3.90 -20.75 0.49
N ALA A 222 -2.95 -21.56 0.06
CA ALA A 222 -2.26 -22.52 0.92
C ALA A 222 -1.48 -21.81 2.05
N ILE A 223 -0.72 -20.76 1.72
CA ILE A 223 0.03 -19.96 2.71
C ILE A 223 -0.92 -19.27 3.71
N ARG A 224 -2.09 -18.82 3.27
CA ARG A 224 -3.08 -18.20 4.16
C ARG A 224 -3.80 -19.18 5.08
N ARG A 225 -3.83 -20.46 4.74
CA ARG A 225 -4.52 -21.52 5.49
C ARG A 225 -3.61 -22.31 6.42
N ARG A 226 -2.29 -22.28 6.20
CA ARG A 226 -1.34 -22.92 7.12
C ARG A 226 -1.41 -22.24 8.49
N LEU A 227 -1.04 -22.98 9.52
CA LEU A 227 -0.93 -22.46 10.90
C LEU A 227 0.05 -21.28 10.96
N SER A 228 -0.23 -20.35 11.88
CA SER A 228 0.73 -19.28 12.18
C SER A 228 2.03 -19.86 12.75
N PRO A 229 3.19 -19.18 12.59
CA PRO A 229 4.45 -19.65 13.16
C PRO A 229 4.37 -19.87 14.67
N GLU A 230 3.64 -19.00 15.38
CA GLU A 230 3.40 -19.10 16.81
C GLU A 230 2.63 -20.38 17.15
N GLU A 231 1.48 -20.62 16.50
CA GLU A 231 0.70 -21.86 16.69
C GLU A 231 1.51 -23.10 16.36
N LYS A 232 2.30 -23.07 15.29
CA LYS A 232 3.17 -24.18 14.90
C LYS A 232 4.28 -24.43 15.94
N SER A 233 4.75 -23.38 16.62
CA SER A 233 5.78 -23.47 17.66
C SER A 233 5.22 -23.80 19.05
N LYS A 234 3.90 -23.84 19.23
CA LYS A 234 3.31 -24.21 20.52
C LYS A 234 3.67 -25.65 20.86
N VAL A 235 4.39 -25.79 21.96
CA VAL A 235 4.86 -27.07 22.51
C VAL A 235 4.15 -27.26 23.86
N LEU A 236 3.74 -28.49 24.18
CA LEU A 236 3.10 -28.79 25.47
C LEU A 236 4.07 -28.51 26.62
N GLU A 237 3.55 -28.17 27.79
CA GLU A 237 4.39 -27.83 28.95
C GLU A 237 5.31 -29.00 29.34
N LYS A 238 4.78 -30.24 29.30
CA LYS A 238 5.53 -31.47 29.54
C LYS A 238 6.72 -31.62 28.57
N THR A 239 6.51 -31.34 27.28
CA THR A 239 7.57 -31.42 26.28
C THR A 239 8.57 -30.28 26.41
N LYS A 240 8.14 -29.08 26.81
CA LYS A 240 9.03 -27.94 27.10
C LYS A 240 9.96 -28.26 28.26
N LYS A 241 9.42 -28.75 29.39
CA LYS A 241 10.21 -29.21 30.55
C LYS A 241 11.25 -30.24 30.13
N ARG A 242 10.87 -31.26 29.35
CA ARG A 242 11.79 -32.28 28.85
C ARG A 242 12.91 -31.69 27.98
N GLN A 243 12.59 -30.77 27.07
CA GLN A 243 13.58 -30.13 26.20
C GLN A 243 14.55 -29.22 26.98
N THR A 244 14.06 -28.53 28.02
CA THR A 244 14.91 -27.70 28.89
C THR A 244 15.89 -28.55 29.69
N HIS A 245 15.43 -29.65 30.29
CA HIS A 245 16.28 -30.51 31.12
C HIS A 245 17.20 -31.42 30.30
N PHE A 246 16.71 -31.95 29.17
CA PHE A 246 17.44 -32.89 28.32
C PHE A 246 17.46 -32.43 26.85
N PRO A 247 18.16 -31.31 26.55
CA PRO A 247 18.35 -30.89 25.17
C PRO A 247 19.27 -31.88 24.44
N GLN A 248 19.04 -32.07 23.14
CA GLN A 248 19.95 -32.85 22.31
C GLN A 248 21.27 -32.09 22.19
N ARG A 249 22.33 -32.64 22.77
CA ARG A 249 23.68 -32.08 22.72
C ARG A 249 24.46 -32.71 21.57
N LYS A 250 25.42 -31.96 21.03
CA LYS A 250 26.33 -32.45 19.99
C LYS A 250 27.51 -33.14 20.67
N TYR A 251 27.84 -34.35 20.23
CA TYR A 251 28.97 -35.12 20.73
C TYR A 251 29.79 -35.65 19.55
N ALA A 252 31.06 -35.95 19.78
CA ALA A 252 31.93 -36.66 18.85
C ALA A 252 32.39 -37.96 19.51
N VAL A 253 32.46 -39.04 18.72
CA VAL A 253 32.98 -40.34 19.18
C VAL A 253 34.43 -40.44 18.73
N LYS A 254 35.32 -40.81 19.65
CA LYS A 254 36.73 -41.07 19.33
C LYS A 254 36.81 -42.37 18.54
N ALA A 255 37.48 -42.36 17.38
CA ALA A 255 37.79 -43.58 16.66
C ALA A 255 38.71 -44.47 17.52
N ALA A 256 38.34 -45.75 17.64
CA ALA A 256 39.09 -46.76 18.39
C ALA A 256 40.25 -47.29 17.56
#